data_AF-A0AAV9HD68-F1
#
_entry.id   AF-A0AAV9HD68-F1
#
_cell.length_a   1.000
_cell.length_b   1.000
_cell.length_c   1.000
_cell.angle_alpha   90.00
_cell.angle_beta   90.00
_cell.angle_gamma   90.00
#
_symmetry.space_group_name_H-M   'P 1'
#
loop_
_entity.id
_entity.type
_entity.pdbx_description
1 polymer ?
#
loop_
_entity_poly.entity_id
_entity_poly.type
_entity_poly.pdbx_seq_one_letter_code
_entity_poly.pdbx_strand_id
1 'polypeptide(L)'
;MASLYRLASRSAKRLASRPSFSPVASSPLPITSSLSTRAFSASALRRYADAQAYEGTRLVPVSPDFQSPAVDPYAHLQPDEDSVKKVRDDSVEDRRIRHYTVNFGPQHPAAHGVLRLILELSGEEIIRADPHVGLLHRGTEKLCEYKTYLQALPYFDRLDYVSMMTNEQCFSLAVEKLLNIEIPERAKFIRTLFGEITRILNHLMSVLSHAMDVGALTPFLWGFEEREKLMEFYERVSGARFHAAYVRPGGVHQDLPVGILDDIYQWATQFGDRIDETEEMLTDNRIWINRLKGVGVVSAAEALNLSFTGVMLRGSGVPFDIRKSQPYDAYDKVDFDIPVGVNGDCYDRYLCRMEEFRQSLRIIHQCLNKMPAGPVRVEDYKISPPPRTAMKENMEALIHHFLLYTKGYAVPPGDTYSVIEAPKGEMGVYVVSDGSERPYRVHIRAPGFAHLAGFDHVSKGHLLADAVAVIGTMDLVFGEVDR
;
A
#
# COMPACT_ATOMS: atom_id res chain seq x y z
N MET A 1 9.79 -67.00 20.58
CA MET A 1 9.86 -66.65 22.02
C MET A 1 9.73 -65.13 22.09
N ALA A 2 8.77 -64.52 22.78
CA ALA A 2 8.35 -64.70 24.18
C ALA A 2 9.46 -64.28 25.17
N SER A 3 9.22 -63.47 26.21
CA SER A 3 8.02 -62.67 26.54
C SER A 3 8.22 -61.84 27.83
N LEU A 4 7.48 -60.73 27.97
CA LEU A 4 6.92 -60.21 29.25
C LEU A 4 7.93 -59.78 30.35
N TYR A 5 7.56 -59.23 31.52
CA TYR A 5 6.27 -58.88 32.19
C TYR A 5 6.43 -57.42 32.72
N ARG A 6 5.53 -56.45 32.46
CA ARG A 6 4.28 -56.12 33.22
C ARG A 6 4.57 -55.83 34.72
N LEU A 7 4.18 -54.68 35.29
CA LEU A 7 2.86 -54.38 35.89
C LEU A 7 2.87 -52.89 36.36
N ALA A 8 1.84 -52.06 36.07
CA ALA A 8 0.64 -51.79 36.91
C ALA A 8 0.95 -51.01 38.23
N SER A 9 0.15 -50.05 38.73
CA SER A 9 -1.15 -49.50 38.33
C SER A 9 -1.58 -48.25 39.16
N ARG A 10 -2.54 -47.47 38.64
CA ARG A 10 -3.64 -46.78 39.36
C ARG A 10 -3.37 -45.63 40.38
N SER A 11 -3.98 -44.48 40.05
CA SER A 11 -5.03 -43.80 40.85
C SER A 11 -4.71 -42.75 41.93
N ALA A 12 -4.99 -41.48 41.57
CA ALA A 12 -5.86 -40.50 42.27
C ALA A 12 -5.42 -39.72 43.54
N LYS A 13 -5.62 -38.38 43.41
CA LYS A 13 -6.18 -37.40 44.39
C LYS A 13 -5.46 -37.14 45.75
N ARG A 14 -4.97 -35.91 45.89
CA ARG A 14 -5.10 -35.01 47.07
C ARG A 14 -5.67 -33.69 46.53
N LEU A 15 -6.75 -33.04 46.98
CA LEU A 15 -7.37 -32.85 48.30
C LEU A 15 -6.53 -32.01 49.28
N ALA A 16 -6.90 -30.73 49.40
CA ALA A 16 -6.63 -29.83 50.50
C ALA A 16 -7.98 -29.32 51.07
N SER A 17 -8.01 -28.93 52.35
CA SER A 17 -9.20 -29.06 53.21
C SER A 17 -9.86 -27.74 53.67
N ARG A 18 -11.14 -27.85 54.08
CA ARG A 18 -11.96 -26.84 54.79
C ARG A 18 -11.48 -26.56 56.24
N PRO A 19 -12.02 -25.55 56.96
CA PRO A 19 -13.26 -25.65 57.78
C PRO A 19 -14.26 -24.48 57.48
N SER A 20 -15.42 -24.21 58.11
CA SER A 20 -16.39 -24.85 59.05
C SER A 20 -17.78 -24.19 58.79
N PHE A 21 -18.95 -24.85 58.87
CA PHE A 21 -19.82 -25.17 60.04
C PHE A 21 -20.07 -24.01 61.04
N SER A 22 -21.28 -23.71 61.56
CA SER A 22 -22.72 -24.06 61.34
C SER A 22 -23.58 -23.31 62.44
N PRO A 23 -24.80 -23.68 62.92
CA PRO A 23 -25.97 -24.44 62.41
C PRO A 23 -27.39 -23.81 62.71
N VAL A 24 -28.47 -24.59 62.48
CA VAL A 24 -29.84 -24.58 63.10
C VAL A 24 -30.90 -23.56 62.59
N ALA A 25 -32.21 -23.87 62.47
CA ALA A 25 -32.96 -25.01 61.90
C ALA A 25 -34.50 -24.76 62.00
N SER A 26 -35.26 -25.13 60.97
CA SER A 26 -36.61 -25.72 61.09
C SER A 26 -37.13 -26.27 59.75
N SER A 27 -37.85 -27.39 59.80
CA SER A 27 -38.51 -28.13 58.70
C SER A 27 -40.05 -28.12 58.95
N PRO A 28 -40.98 -28.71 58.14
CA PRO A 28 -40.79 -29.75 57.11
C PRO A 28 -41.68 -29.76 55.80
N LEU A 29 -41.14 -30.37 54.72
CA LEU A 29 -41.83 -31.16 53.64
C LEU A 29 -42.89 -30.47 52.72
N PRO A 30 -43.33 -31.09 51.59
CA PRO A 30 -42.52 -31.61 50.47
C PRO A 30 -43.04 -31.25 49.03
N ILE A 31 -42.11 -31.24 48.05
CA ILE A 31 -42.24 -31.62 46.62
C ILE A 31 -43.55 -31.31 45.85
N THR A 32 -43.51 -30.41 44.86
CA THR A 32 -43.88 -30.67 43.43
C THR A 32 -43.67 -29.47 42.48
N SER A 33 -43.35 -29.78 41.20
CA SER A 33 -43.55 -28.98 39.96
C SER A 33 -43.34 -27.45 39.92
N SER A 34 -42.24 -27.05 39.26
CA SER A 34 -42.15 -26.01 38.20
C SER A 34 -43.01 -24.74 38.27
N LEU A 35 -42.36 -23.57 38.44
CA LEU A 35 -42.68 -22.31 37.72
C LEU A 35 -41.62 -21.20 37.96
N SER A 36 -41.22 -20.52 36.88
CA SER A 36 -41.04 -19.05 36.75
C SER A 36 -39.97 -18.23 37.53
N THR A 37 -39.29 -17.36 36.75
CA THR A 37 -38.85 -15.95 37.02
C THR A 37 -37.61 -15.55 37.85
N ARG A 38 -36.60 -15.00 37.11
CA ARG A 38 -35.75 -13.78 37.34
C ARG A 38 -34.84 -13.73 38.59
N ALA A 39 -33.74 -12.96 38.68
CA ALA A 39 -33.11 -11.90 37.85
C ALA A 39 -31.56 -12.10 37.84
N PHE A 40 -30.66 -11.37 37.16
CA PHE A 40 -30.60 -9.95 36.77
C PHE A 40 -29.75 -9.72 35.49
N SER A 41 -30.17 -8.73 34.69
CA SER A 41 -29.26 -7.90 33.88
C SER A 41 -29.88 -6.51 33.77
N ALA A 42 -29.13 -5.46 34.15
CA ALA A 42 -29.62 -4.09 34.18
C ALA A 42 -29.23 -3.36 32.89
N SER A 43 -30.03 -3.54 31.84
CA SER A 43 -30.07 -2.62 30.70
C SER A 43 -31.51 -2.48 30.24
N ALA A 44 -31.95 -1.24 30.02
CA ALA A 44 -33.30 -0.99 29.54
C ALA A 44 -33.44 -1.53 28.11
N LEU A 45 -34.41 -2.41 27.88
CA LEU A 45 -34.83 -2.81 26.54
C LEU A 45 -35.11 -1.54 25.73
N ARG A 46 -34.32 -1.32 24.67
CA ARG A 46 -34.63 -0.29 23.67
C ARG A 46 -36.05 -0.56 23.17
N ARG A 47 -36.95 0.39 23.38
CA ARG A 47 -38.17 0.44 22.56
C ARG A 47 -37.71 0.58 21.13
N TYR A 48 -38.04 -0.38 20.27
CA TYR A 48 -38.05 -0.10 18.85
C TYR A 48 -39.04 1.05 18.65
N ALA A 49 -38.59 2.13 18.02
CA ALA A 49 -39.51 3.14 17.53
C ALA A 49 -40.29 2.50 16.39
N ASP A 50 -41.62 2.59 16.43
CA ASP A 50 -42.44 2.21 15.28
C ASP A 50 -41.98 3.02 14.07
N ALA A 51 -41.92 2.37 12.90
CA ALA A 51 -41.44 2.98 11.68
C ALA A 51 -42.37 4.13 11.28
N GLN A 52 -41.96 5.36 11.58
CA GLN A 52 -42.62 6.56 11.06
C GLN A 52 -42.51 6.55 9.54
N ALA A 53 -43.63 6.80 8.87
CA ALA A 53 -43.66 6.93 7.42
C ALA A 53 -42.69 8.05 6.99
N TYR A 54 -42.03 7.85 5.85
CA TYR A 54 -41.06 8.81 5.31
C TYR A 54 -41.75 10.14 4.96
N GLU A 55 -41.69 11.10 5.87
CA GLU A 55 -41.96 12.50 5.56
C GLU A 55 -40.75 13.05 4.80
N GLY A 56 -40.92 13.28 3.49
CA GLY A 56 -39.90 13.93 2.67
C GLY A 56 -39.50 15.29 3.23
N THR A 57 -38.25 15.71 2.98
CA THR A 57 -37.61 16.90 3.55
C THR A 57 -38.49 18.15 3.49
N ARG A 58 -39.13 18.46 4.61
CA ARG A 58 -40.02 19.61 4.74
C ARG A 58 -39.20 20.89 4.85
N LEU A 59 -39.17 21.67 3.78
CA LEU A 59 -38.56 23.01 3.79
C LEU A 59 -39.25 23.86 4.84
N VAL A 60 -38.52 24.23 5.89
CA VAL A 60 -38.98 25.19 6.89
C VAL A 60 -38.79 26.59 6.31
N PRO A 61 -39.87 27.38 6.10
CA PRO A 61 -39.72 28.76 5.66
C PRO A 61 -39.06 29.55 6.79
N VAL A 62 -37.92 30.17 6.50
CA VAL A 62 -37.31 31.17 7.38
C VAL A 62 -38.24 32.38 7.42
N SER A 63 -38.50 32.94 8.60
CA SER A 63 -39.26 34.18 8.71
C SER A 63 -38.55 35.31 7.95
N PRO A 64 -39.29 36.23 7.30
CA PRO A 64 -38.68 37.28 6.48
C PRO A 64 -37.78 38.26 7.26
N ASP A 65 -37.86 38.24 8.59
CA ASP A 65 -37.18 39.18 9.50
C ASP A 65 -35.77 38.76 9.95
N PHE A 66 -35.19 37.68 9.42
CA PHE A 66 -33.81 37.29 9.78
C PHE A 66 -32.77 38.16 9.06
N GLN A 67 -32.57 39.38 9.56
CA GLN A 67 -31.46 40.25 9.19
C GLN A 67 -30.32 40.18 10.22
N SER A 68 -29.08 40.33 9.75
CA SER A 68 -27.88 40.40 10.59
C SER A 68 -27.94 41.58 11.57
N PRO A 69 -27.35 41.48 12.78
CA PRO A 69 -27.64 42.39 13.89
C PRO A 69 -27.10 43.80 13.66
N ALA A 70 -27.97 44.71 13.22
CA ALA A 70 -27.71 46.14 13.15
C ALA A 70 -28.98 46.96 13.44
N VAL A 71 -29.08 47.42 14.70
CA VAL A 71 -29.90 48.55 15.19
C VAL A 71 -31.41 48.32 15.46
N ASP A 72 -31.70 48.31 16.77
CA ASP A 72 -32.87 48.71 17.58
C ASP A 72 -34.34 48.27 17.28
N PRO A 73 -35.14 47.97 18.34
CA PRO A 73 -36.27 47.05 18.25
C PRO A 73 -37.67 47.67 18.47
N TYR A 74 -37.84 48.99 18.31
CA TYR A 74 -39.09 49.70 18.64
C TYR A 74 -39.55 50.71 17.58
N ALA A 75 -39.91 50.23 16.39
CA ALA A 75 -40.57 51.05 15.35
C ALA A 75 -41.76 50.31 14.70
N HIS A 76 -42.98 50.62 15.14
CA HIS A 76 -44.23 50.16 14.50
C HIS A 76 -44.70 51.17 13.45
N LEU A 77 -44.85 50.76 12.19
CA LEU A 77 -45.78 51.37 11.21
C LEU A 77 -46.33 50.27 10.27
N GLN A 78 -47.51 50.52 9.69
CA GLN A 78 -48.37 49.52 8.99
C GLN A 78 -47.97 49.33 7.50
N PRO A 79 -48.31 48.18 6.87
CA PRO A 79 -48.01 47.92 5.45
C PRO A 79 -49.16 48.31 4.50
N ASP A 80 -48.82 48.94 3.37
CA ASP A 80 -49.72 49.19 2.23
C ASP A 80 -49.76 48.01 1.23
N GLU A 81 -50.91 47.78 0.60
CA GLU A 81 -51.23 46.54 -0.15
C GLU A 81 -50.59 46.42 -1.55
N ASP A 82 -49.92 47.45 -2.07
CA ASP A 82 -49.50 47.52 -3.49
C ASP A 82 -48.23 46.72 -3.86
N SER A 83 -47.54 46.12 -2.87
CA SER A 83 -46.28 45.37 -3.09
C SER A 83 -46.44 43.98 -3.73
N VAL A 84 -47.65 43.41 -3.74
CA VAL A 84 -47.91 41.98 -4.00
C VAL A 84 -47.70 41.56 -5.48
N LYS A 85 -47.59 42.50 -6.42
CA LYS A 85 -47.62 42.21 -7.88
C LYS A 85 -46.26 42.12 -8.59
N LYS A 86 -45.11 42.19 -7.90
CA LYS A 86 -43.79 42.38 -8.55
C LYS A 86 -42.73 41.28 -8.39
N VAL A 87 -43.06 40.11 -7.83
CA VAL A 87 -42.08 39.02 -7.58
C VAL A 87 -42.60 37.67 -8.10
N ARG A 88 -42.77 37.55 -9.43
CA ARG A 88 -43.20 36.29 -10.08
C ARG A 88 -42.48 35.92 -11.39
N ASP A 89 -41.34 36.55 -11.66
CA ASP A 89 -40.42 36.19 -12.77
C ASP A 89 -39.01 35.86 -12.24
N ASP A 90 -38.94 35.00 -11.21
CA ASP A 90 -37.69 34.30 -10.87
C ASP A 90 -37.58 33.06 -11.77
N SER A 91 -36.86 33.19 -12.90
CA SER A 91 -36.48 32.05 -13.73
C SER A 91 -35.69 31.03 -12.90
N VAL A 92 -36.02 29.73 -13.06
CA VAL A 92 -35.35 28.65 -12.31
C VAL A 92 -33.87 28.50 -12.72
N GLU A 93 -33.50 29.04 -13.88
CA GLU A 93 -32.21 28.88 -14.56
C GLU A 93 -31.02 29.54 -13.83
N ASP A 94 -31.24 30.62 -13.06
CA ASP A 94 -30.15 31.37 -12.39
C ASP A 94 -29.86 30.91 -10.94
N ARG A 95 -30.49 29.83 -10.45
CA ARG A 95 -30.29 29.34 -9.08
C ARG A 95 -28.99 28.55 -8.95
N ARG A 96 -27.96 29.19 -8.37
CA ARG A 96 -26.70 28.51 -7.98
C ARG A 96 -26.97 27.30 -7.08
N ILE A 97 -26.67 26.11 -7.57
CA ILE A 97 -26.74 24.86 -6.82
C ILE A 97 -25.76 24.95 -5.65
N ARG A 98 -26.24 24.70 -4.42
CA ARG A 98 -25.36 24.60 -3.25
C ARG A 98 -24.81 23.17 -3.16
N HIS A 99 -23.52 23.02 -3.42
CA HIS A 99 -22.82 21.74 -3.25
C HIS A 99 -22.62 21.43 -1.76
N TYR A 100 -22.60 20.15 -1.42
CA TYR A 100 -22.35 19.68 -0.06
C TYR A 100 -20.90 19.21 0.07
N THR A 101 -20.16 19.82 1.00
CA THR A 101 -18.75 19.48 1.26
C THR A 101 -18.64 18.33 2.26
N VAL A 102 -18.18 17.17 1.82
CA VAL A 102 -17.87 16.02 2.69
C VAL A 102 -16.36 15.95 2.91
N ASN A 103 -15.94 15.88 4.18
CA ASN A 103 -14.55 15.64 4.54
C ASN A 103 -14.35 14.16 4.83
N PHE A 104 -13.81 13.42 3.88
CA PHE A 104 -13.35 12.05 4.08
C PHE A 104 -12.08 12.12 4.93
N GLY A 105 -12.24 11.84 6.23
CA GLY A 105 -11.22 12.13 7.23
C GLY A 105 -10.05 11.13 7.23
N PRO A 106 -8.90 11.52 7.84
CA PRO A 106 -7.72 10.64 7.97
C PRO A 106 -8.00 9.29 8.63
N GLN A 107 -9.02 9.21 9.48
CA GLN A 107 -9.45 7.98 10.13
C GLN A 107 -10.58 7.31 9.32
N HIS A 108 -10.24 6.71 8.18
CA HIS A 108 -11.18 5.94 7.36
C HIS A 108 -10.50 4.67 6.81
N PRO A 109 -11.15 3.47 6.82
CA PRO A 109 -10.53 2.23 6.34
C PRO A 109 -9.98 2.32 4.91
N ALA A 110 -10.81 2.74 3.96
CA ALA A 110 -10.43 2.92 2.55
C ALA A 110 -9.48 4.11 2.27
N ALA A 111 -8.96 4.78 3.30
CA ALA A 111 -7.88 5.75 3.15
C ALA A 111 -6.47 5.12 3.21
N HIS A 112 -6.36 3.80 3.48
CA HIS A 112 -5.11 3.01 3.54
C HIS A 112 -3.90 3.71 4.16
N GLY A 113 -4.14 4.37 5.28
CA GLY A 113 -3.17 5.25 5.92
C GLY A 113 -3.84 6.52 6.40
N VAL A 114 -3.40 7.67 5.87
CA VAL A 114 -3.69 8.99 6.43
C VAL A 114 -3.97 10.00 5.30
N LEU A 115 -5.06 9.80 4.57
CA LEU A 115 -5.55 10.74 3.55
C LEU A 115 -6.69 11.60 4.11
N ARG A 116 -6.66 12.91 3.83
CA ARG A 116 -7.82 13.79 4.01
C ARG A 116 -8.32 14.26 2.65
N LEU A 117 -9.48 13.80 2.23
CA LEU A 117 -10.05 14.12 0.92
C LEU A 117 -11.33 14.96 1.12
N ILE A 118 -11.31 16.21 0.67
CA ILE A 118 -12.50 17.09 0.68
C ILE A 118 -13.22 16.93 -0.66
N LEU A 119 -14.44 16.41 -0.62
CA LEU A 119 -15.29 16.20 -1.78
C LEU A 119 -16.41 17.24 -1.82
N GLU A 120 -16.58 17.90 -2.96
CA GLU A 120 -17.76 18.71 -3.26
C GLU A 120 -18.76 17.86 -4.03
N LEU A 121 -19.88 17.54 -3.39
CA LEU A 121 -20.92 16.66 -3.93
C LEU A 121 -22.15 17.45 -4.41
N SER A 122 -22.78 16.97 -5.48
CA SER A 122 -24.14 17.33 -5.87
C SER A 122 -25.01 16.09 -5.82
N GLY A 123 -25.75 15.92 -4.71
CA GLY A 123 -26.37 14.64 -4.39
C GLY A 123 -25.29 13.61 -4.06
N GLU A 124 -25.15 12.60 -4.92
CA GLU A 124 -24.14 11.53 -4.78
C GLU A 124 -22.95 11.68 -5.73
N GLU A 125 -23.05 12.57 -6.74
CA GLU A 125 -22.03 12.80 -7.77
C GLU A 125 -20.92 13.76 -7.27
N ILE A 126 -19.67 13.42 -7.56
CA ILE A 126 -18.49 14.23 -7.24
C ILE A 126 -18.28 15.29 -8.32
N ILE A 127 -18.27 16.57 -7.93
CA ILE A 127 -17.96 17.70 -8.83
C ILE A 127 -16.48 18.08 -8.76
N ARG A 128 -15.92 18.05 -7.55
CA ARG A 128 -14.51 18.37 -7.25
C ARG A 128 -14.02 17.53 -6.07
N ALA A 129 -12.77 17.10 -6.14
CA ALA A 129 -12.05 16.40 -5.08
C ALA A 129 -10.72 17.11 -4.77
N ASP A 130 -10.51 17.48 -3.51
CA ASP A 130 -9.27 18.12 -3.02
C ASP A 130 -8.55 17.19 -2.03
N PRO A 131 -7.52 16.43 -2.49
CA PRO A 131 -6.73 15.54 -1.64
C PRO A 131 -5.67 16.33 -0.86
N HIS A 132 -5.95 16.60 0.42
CA HIS A 132 -4.95 17.14 1.34
C HIS A 132 -3.97 16.04 1.78
N VAL A 133 -2.73 16.22 1.35
CA VAL A 133 -1.55 15.40 1.65
C VAL A 133 -0.61 16.11 2.63
N GLY A 134 0.47 15.43 3.03
CA GLY A 134 1.48 15.94 3.98
C GLY A 134 1.31 15.49 5.43
N LEU A 135 0.32 14.64 5.74
CA LEU A 135 0.06 14.13 7.09
C LEU A 135 1.11 13.09 7.54
N LEU A 136 1.81 12.45 6.59
CA LEU A 136 2.93 11.53 6.83
C LEU A 136 4.29 12.12 6.40
N HIS A 137 4.36 13.42 6.10
CA HIS A 137 5.59 14.07 5.63
C HIS A 137 6.64 14.10 6.74
N ARG A 138 7.83 13.56 6.44
CA ARG A 138 8.92 13.34 7.42
C ARG A 138 10.20 14.12 7.08
N GLY A 139 10.19 14.91 6.01
CA GLY A 139 11.39 15.62 5.53
C GLY A 139 12.51 14.66 5.10
N THR A 140 12.17 13.51 4.54
CA THR A 140 13.09 12.41 4.21
C THR A 140 14.20 12.86 3.27
N GLU A 141 13.88 13.61 2.21
CA GLU A 141 14.86 14.21 1.30
C GLU A 141 15.86 15.11 2.06
N LYS A 142 15.37 15.91 3.01
CA LYS A 142 16.22 16.80 3.81
C LYS A 142 17.09 16.04 4.81
N LEU A 143 16.62 14.92 5.33
CA LEU A 143 17.43 14.04 6.17
C LEU A 143 18.53 13.34 5.37
N CYS A 144 18.29 12.99 4.10
CA CYS A 144 19.30 12.37 3.23
C CYS A 144 20.51 13.28 2.99
N GLU A 145 20.31 14.60 2.84
CA GLU A 145 21.40 15.59 2.68
C GLU A 145 22.40 15.61 3.86
N TYR A 146 21.96 15.22 5.06
CA TYR A 146 22.81 15.16 6.26
C TYR A 146 23.43 13.78 6.52
N LYS A 147 23.25 12.82 5.62
CA LYS A 147 23.70 11.42 5.76
C LYS A 147 24.63 11.02 4.62
N THR A 148 25.47 10.02 4.86
CA THR A 148 26.28 9.43 3.77
C THR A 148 25.39 8.56 2.89
N TYR A 149 25.80 8.28 1.65
CA TYR A 149 25.02 7.45 0.72
C TYR A 149 24.55 6.11 1.34
N LEU A 150 25.44 5.40 2.06
CA LEU A 150 25.09 4.15 2.76
C LEU A 150 24.11 4.35 3.93
N GLN A 151 24.17 5.49 4.61
CA GLN A 151 23.23 5.84 5.69
C GLN A 151 21.88 6.39 5.16
N ALA A 152 21.86 6.88 3.92
CA ALA A 152 20.66 7.37 3.24
C ALA A 152 19.79 6.22 2.68
N LEU A 153 20.41 5.09 2.30
CA LEU A 153 19.72 3.91 1.74
C LEU A 153 18.45 3.48 2.53
N PRO A 154 18.44 3.34 3.87
CA PRO A 154 17.25 2.88 4.60
C PRO A 154 16.10 3.88 4.69
N TYR A 155 16.24 5.09 4.13
CA TYR A 155 15.08 5.97 3.91
C TYR A 155 14.23 5.46 2.74
N PHE A 156 14.85 4.92 1.69
CA PHE A 156 14.15 4.42 0.50
C PHE A 156 13.26 3.21 0.82
N ASP A 157 13.72 2.30 1.69
CA ASP A 157 12.94 1.22 2.31
C ASP A 157 11.62 1.66 2.96
N ARG A 158 11.52 2.94 3.36
CA ARG A 158 10.46 3.51 4.22
C ARG A 158 9.58 4.53 3.50
N LEU A 159 9.78 4.69 2.19
CA LEU A 159 8.93 5.48 1.29
C LEU A 159 7.70 4.63 0.94
N ASP A 160 7.74 3.89 -0.16
CA ASP A 160 6.82 2.77 -0.37
C ASP A 160 7.28 1.57 0.49
N TYR A 161 6.71 1.48 1.70
CA TYR A 161 6.95 0.40 2.65
C TYR A 161 6.35 -0.96 2.24
N VAL A 162 5.75 -1.05 1.05
CA VAL A 162 5.30 -2.32 0.45
C VAL A 162 6.33 -2.85 -0.55
N SER A 163 7.06 -1.98 -1.26
CA SER A 163 8.07 -2.37 -2.25
C SER A 163 9.52 -1.96 -1.91
N MET A 164 9.99 -2.47 -0.77
CA MET A 164 11.28 -2.14 -0.17
C MET A 164 12.48 -2.28 -1.13
N MET A 165 12.72 -3.49 -1.67
CA MET A 165 13.92 -3.77 -2.48
C MET A 165 13.95 -2.99 -3.80
N THR A 166 12.80 -2.69 -4.40
CA THR A 166 12.74 -1.85 -5.60
C THR A 166 13.15 -0.41 -5.29
N ASN A 167 12.76 0.13 -4.14
CA ASN A 167 13.19 1.48 -3.73
C ASN A 167 14.70 1.53 -3.47
N GLU A 168 15.25 0.50 -2.80
CA GLU A 168 16.70 0.32 -2.63
C GLU A 168 17.43 0.22 -3.99
N GLN A 169 16.87 -0.53 -4.94
CA GLN A 169 17.40 -0.74 -6.28
C GLN A 169 17.43 0.56 -7.08
N CYS A 170 16.37 1.38 -7.04
CA CYS A 170 16.34 2.67 -7.72
C CYS A 170 17.45 3.61 -7.23
N PHE A 171 17.63 3.72 -5.91
CA PHE A 171 18.71 4.52 -5.33
C PHE A 171 20.10 3.91 -5.59
N SER A 172 20.22 2.58 -5.56
CA SER A 172 21.50 1.91 -5.84
C SER A 172 21.95 2.16 -7.28
N LEU A 173 21.04 2.03 -8.26
CA LEU A 173 21.31 2.34 -9.66
C LEU A 173 21.65 3.81 -9.89
N ALA A 174 21.05 4.74 -9.13
CA ALA A 174 21.43 6.17 -9.16
C ALA A 174 22.90 6.36 -8.79
N VAL A 175 23.31 5.81 -7.64
CA VAL A 175 24.66 5.96 -7.10
C VAL A 175 25.68 5.18 -7.93
N GLU A 176 25.33 3.99 -8.44
CA GLU A 176 26.17 3.17 -9.32
C GLU A 176 26.46 3.88 -10.66
N LYS A 177 25.47 4.59 -11.20
CA LYS A 177 25.61 5.43 -12.41
C LYS A 177 26.49 6.65 -12.18
N LEU A 178 26.44 7.29 -11.01
CA LEU A 178 27.37 8.39 -10.65
C LEU A 178 28.80 7.87 -10.39
N LEU A 179 28.94 6.69 -9.80
CA LEU A 179 30.23 6.04 -9.53
C LEU A 179 30.88 5.43 -10.79
N ASN A 180 30.14 5.29 -11.91
CA ASN A 180 30.57 4.60 -13.13
C ASN A 180 31.11 3.18 -12.88
N ILE A 181 30.42 2.41 -12.04
CA ILE A 181 30.78 1.02 -11.72
C ILE A 181 29.83 0.02 -12.38
N GLU A 182 30.39 -1.09 -12.85
CA GLU A 182 29.60 -2.26 -13.25
C GLU A 182 29.51 -3.30 -12.12
N ILE A 183 28.32 -3.87 -11.98
CA ILE A 183 27.94 -4.82 -10.95
C ILE A 183 28.17 -6.26 -11.45
N PRO A 184 28.65 -7.21 -10.62
CA PRO A 184 28.73 -8.62 -11.01
C PRO A 184 27.40 -9.20 -11.49
N GLU A 185 27.46 -10.14 -12.46
CA GLU A 185 26.25 -10.74 -13.05
C GLU A 185 25.34 -11.42 -12.01
N ARG A 186 25.92 -12.13 -11.03
CA ARG A 186 25.16 -12.79 -9.96
C ARG A 186 24.33 -11.79 -9.15
N ALA A 187 24.89 -10.61 -8.85
CA ALA A 187 24.16 -9.56 -8.15
C ALA A 187 23.04 -8.96 -9.00
N LYS A 188 23.24 -8.80 -10.32
CA LYS A 188 22.16 -8.40 -11.26
C LYS A 188 21.00 -9.42 -11.23
N PHE A 189 21.28 -10.71 -11.30
CA PHE A 189 20.26 -11.78 -11.22
C PHE A 189 19.56 -11.88 -9.85
N ILE A 190 20.27 -11.67 -8.74
CA ILE A 190 19.68 -11.64 -7.40
C ILE A 190 18.76 -10.41 -7.24
N ARG A 191 19.16 -9.25 -7.76
CA ARG A 191 18.32 -8.05 -7.80
C ARG A 191 17.06 -8.24 -8.62
N THR A 192 17.13 -8.85 -9.82
CA THR A 192 15.91 -9.14 -10.60
C THR A 192 15.01 -10.17 -9.92
N LEU A 193 15.59 -11.20 -9.28
CA LEU A 193 14.82 -12.20 -8.52
C LEU A 193 14.03 -11.53 -7.37
N PHE A 194 14.69 -10.75 -6.50
CA PHE A 194 13.99 -10.06 -5.42
C PHE A 194 13.13 -8.88 -5.90
N GLY A 195 13.46 -8.23 -7.02
CA GLY A 195 12.62 -7.21 -7.64
C GLY A 195 11.25 -7.76 -8.04
N GLU A 196 11.21 -8.94 -8.66
CA GLU A 196 9.94 -9.57 -9.05
C GLU A 196 9.23 -10.25 -7.86
N ILE A 197 9.94 -10.75 -6.84
CA ILE A 197 9.30 -11.12 -5.56
C ILE A 197 8.67 -9.89 -4.89
N THR A 198 9.35 -8.74 -4.93
CA THR A 198 8.81 -7.46 -4.43
C THR A 198 7.57 -7.04 -5.23
N ARG A 199 7.57 -7.28 -6.54
CA ARG A 199 6.42 -7.03 -7.41
C ARG A 199 5.21 -7.86 -7.01
N ILE A 200 5.39 -9.15 -6.75
CA ILE A 200 4.34 -10.02 -6.23
C ILE A 200 3.87 -9.54 -4.84
N LEU A 201 4.79 -9.20 -3.92
CA LEU A 201 4.44 -8.65 -2.60
C LEU A 201 3.58 -7.38 -2.67
N ASN A 202 3.84 -6.51 -3.65
CA ASN A 202 3.11 -5.25 -3.82
C ASN A 202 1.76 -5.46 -4.52
N HIS A 203 1.70 -6.22 -5.61
CA HIS A 203 0.43 -6.55 -6.25
C HIS A 203 -0.50 -7.35 -5.32
N LEU A 204 0.03 -8.24 -4.46
CA LEU A 204 -0.75 -8.88 -3.40
C LEU A 204 -1.35 -7.84 -2.46
N MET A 205 -0.57 -6.87 -1.97
CA MET A 205 -1.12 -5.80 -1.13
C MET A 205 -2.19 -4.97 -1.88
N SER A 206 -1.88 -4.58 -3.12
CA SER A 206 -2.70 -3.70 -3.95
C SER A 206 -4.07 -4.32 -4.29
N VAL A 207 -4.06 -5.48 -4.96
CA VAL A 207 -5.27 -6.16 -5.42
C VAL A 207 -6.16 -6.57 -4.25
N LEU A 208 -5.57 -7.03 -3.16
CA LEU A 208 -6.32 -7.53 -2.01
C LEU A 208 -6.88 -6.43 -1.12
N SER A 209 -6.15 -5.33 -0.94
CA SER A 209 -6.66 -4.16 -0.21
C SER A 209 -7.78 -3.49 -1.00
N HIS A 210 -7.62 -3.37 -2.34
CA HIS A 210 -8.71 -2.96 -3.23
C HIS A 210 -9.93 -3.89 -3.08
N ALA A 211 -9.72 -5.21 -3.10
CA ALA A 211 -10.80 -6.18 -2.92
C ALA A 211 -11.54 -5.96 -1.60
N MET A 212 -10.81 -5.72 -0.51
CA MET A 212 -11.40 -5.41 0.80
C MET A 212 -12.24 -4.12 0.79
N ASP A 213 -11.75 -3.04 0.17
CA ASP A 213 -12.46 -1.75 0.09
C ASP A 213 -13.79 -1.83 -0.64
N VAL A 214 -13.84 -2.63 -1.71
CA VAL A 214 -15.06 -2.90 -2.48
C VAL A 214 -15.98 -3.88 -1.74
N GLY A 215 -15.44 -4.68 -0.81
CA GLY A 215 -16.18 -5.51 0.15
C GLY A 215 -15.83 -7.00 0.16
N ALA A 216 -14.90 -7.46 -0.67
CA ALA A 216 -14.46 -8.85 -0.76
C ALA A 216 -13.35 -9.18 0.26
N LEU A 217 -13.74 -9.75 1.41
CA LEU A 217 -12.84 -9.99 2.54
C LEU A 217 -12.00 -11.29 2.44
N THR A 218 -12.46 -12.31 1.70
CA THR A 218 -11.80 -13.62 1.69
C THR A 218 -10.46 -13.66 0.92
N PRO A 219 -10.30 -13.04 -0.27
CA PRO A 219 -9.03 -13.09 -0.99
C PRO A 219 -7.90 -12.43 -0.18
N PHE A 220 -8.22 -11.40 0.59
CA PHE A 220 -7.26 -10.69 1.43
C PHE A 220 -6.58 -11.59 2.46
N LEU A 221 -7.34 -12.47 3.11
CA LEU A 221 -6.77 -13.42 4.07
C LEU A 221 -5.91 -14.48 3.39
N TRP A 222 -6.32 -14.98 2.22
CA TRP A 222 -5.56 -15.99 1.46
C TRP A 222 -4.23 -15.45 0.95
N GLY A 223 -4.23 -14.31 0.26
CA GLY A 223 -2.99 -13.75 -0.27
C GLY A 223 -2.07 -13.15 0.81
N PHE A 224 -2.58 -12.88 2.02
CA PHE A 224 -1.71 -12.56 3.16
C PHE A 224 -0.94 -13.78 3.70
N GLU A 225 -1.43 -15.01 3.51
CA GLU A 225 -0.66 -16.23 3.80
C GLU A 225 0.54 -16.35 2.83
N GLU A 226 0.32 -16.13 1.54
CA GLU A 226 1.40 -16.13 0.54
C GLU A 226 2.40 -14.99 0.75
N ARG A 227 1.90 -13.83 1.15
CA ARG A 227 2.72 -12.68 1.55
C ARG A 227 3.60 -12.97 2.78
N GLU A 228 3.12 -13.78 3.73
CA GLU A 228 3.89 -14.22 4.90
C GLU A 228 5.04 -15.14 4.49
N LYS A 229 4.79 -16.12 3.59
CA LYS A 229 5.83 -17.01 3.03
C LYS A 229 6.94 -16.22 2.32
N LEU A 230 6.56 -15.19 1.56
CA LEU A 230 7.51 -14.30 0.91
C LEU A 230 8.32 -13.44 1.90
N MET A 231 7.76 -13.05 3.05
CA MET A 231 8.50 -12.36 4.11
C MET A 231 9.53 -13.27 4.80
N GLU A 232 9.30 -14.58 4.87
CA GLU A 232 10.30 -15.54 5.37
C GLU A 232 11.56 -15.51 4.48
N PHE A 233 11.40 -15.42 3.16
CA PHE A 233 12.54 -15.27 2.25
C PHE A 233 13.32 -13.97 2.50
N TYR A 234 12.64 -12.86 2.84
CA TYR A 234 13.29 -11.59 3.17
C TYR A 234 14.05 -11.70 4.49
N GLU A 235 13.47 -12.35 5.50
CA GLU A 235 14.10 -12.60 6.79
C GLU A 235 15.34 -13.49 6.64
N ARG A 236 15.27 -14.57 5.87
CA ARG A 236 16.40 -15.50 5.65
C ARG A 236 17.57 -14.85 4.93
N VAL A 237 17.33 -13.82 4.12
CA VAL A 237 18.33 -13.16 3.26
C VAL A 237 18.92 -11.90 3.89
N SER A 238 18.12 -11.14 4.64
CA SER A 238 18.52 -9.86 5.23
C SER A 238 18.58 -9.85 6.76
N GLY A 239 17.90 -10.79 7.42
CA GLY A 239 17.62 -10.78 8.86
C GLY A 239 16.40 -9.93 9.25
N ALA A 240 15.68 -9.35 8.28
CA ALA A 240 14.48 -8.54 8.51
C ALA A 240 13.36 -8.89 7.54
N ARG A 241 12.11 -8.86 8.02
CA ARG A 241 10.92 -9.24 7.24
C ARG A 241 10.38 -8.17 6.29
N PHE A 242 10.75 -6.91 6.50
CA PHE A 242 10.29 -5.76 5.70
C PHE A 242 11.51 -4.94 5.21
N HIS A 243 11.95 -3.95 6.01
CA HIS A 243 13.08 -3.08 5.65
C HIS A 243 14.38 -3.87 5.72
N ALA A 244 14.95 -4.20 4.56
CA ALA A 244 16.01 -5.19 4.43
C ALA A 244 17.43 -4.59 4.45
N ALA A 245 17.59 -3.34 3.98
CA ALA A 245 18.88 -2.73 3.67
C ALA A 245 19.81 -3.68 2.87
N TYR A 246 19.26 -4.43 1.89
CA TYR A 246 19.91 -5.59 1.27
C TYR A 246 20.51 -5.27 -0.11
N VAL A 247 19.76 -4.64 -1.00
CA VAL A 247 20.29 -4.06 -2.24
C VAL A 247 21.04 -2.78 -1.86
N ARG A 248 22.31 -2.67 -2.28
CA ARG A 248 23.17 -1.54 -1.93
C ARG A 248 23.93 -1.06 -3.16
N PRO A 249 24.35 0.23 -3.21
CA PRO A 249 25.32 0.67 -4.22
C PRO A 249 26.57 -0.22 -4.18
N GLY A 250 26.95 -0.79 -5.32
CA GLY A 250 27.97 -1.82 -5.46
C GLY A 250 27.45 -3.27 -5.45
N GLY A 251 26.16 -3.50 -5.75
CA GLY A 251 25.53 -4.82 -5.84
C GLY A 251 24.59 -5.18 -4.68
N VAL A 252 24.95 -6.21 -3.91
CA VAL A 252 24.08 -6.82 -2.87
C VAL A 252 24.84 -6.91 -1.54
N HIS A 253 24.17 -6.90 -0.38
CA HIS A 253 24.87 -6.90 0.90
C HIS A 253 25.55 -8.23 1.23
N GLN A 254 24.84 -9.35 1.08
CA GLN A 254 25.27 -10.71 1.43
C GLN A 254 24.76 -11.69 0.36
N ASP A 255 25.42 -12.83 0.17
CA ASP A 255 24.95 -13.84 -0.77
C ASP A 255 23.70 -14.57 -0.24
N LEU A 256 23.01 -15.27 -1.13
CA LEU A 256 21.87 -16.12 -0.78
C LEU A 256 22.27 -17.22 0.22
N PRO A 257 21.46 -17.49 1.27
CA PRO A 257 21.69 -18.65 2.13
C PRO A 257 21.45 -19.96 1.37
N VAL A 258 22.16 -21.02 1.78
CA VAL A 258 22.06 -22.35 1.15
C VAL A 258 20.62 -22.89 1.23
N GLY A 259 20.13 -23.47 0.13
CA GLY A 259 18.80 -24.08 0.02
C GLY A 259 17.66 -23.13 -0.36
N ILE A 260 17.83 -21.80 -0.27
CA ILE A 260 16.70 -20.87 -0.51
C ILE A 260 16.16 -20.90 -1.95
N LEU A 261 17.00 -21.24 -2.94
CA LEU A 261 16.57 -21.35 -4.34
C LEU A 261 15.56 -22.49 -4.53
N ASP A 262 15.74 -23.60 -3.81
CA ASP A 262 14.83 -24.76 -3.84
C ASP A 262 13.51 -24.45 -3.13
N ASP A 263 13.55 -23.66 -2.06
CA ASP A 263 12.37 -23.21 -1.32
C ASP A 263 11.55 -22.19 -2.13
N ILE A 264 12.20 -21.23 -2.80
CA ILE A 264 11.54 -20.30 -3.73
C ILE A 264 10.92 -21.05 -4.91
N TYR A 265 11.60 -22.08 -5.45
CA TYR A 265 11.04 -22.93 -6.50
C TYR A 265 9.78 -23.68 -6.03
N GLN A 266 9.83 -24.30 -4.84
CA GLN A 266 8.67 -24.97 -4.24
C GLN A 266 7.51 -24.01 -4.02
N TRP A 267 7.76 -22.79 -3.54
CA TRP A 267 6.72 -21.77 -3.41
C TRP A 267 6.14 -21.34 -4.77
N ALA A 268 6.99 -21.08 -5.77
CA ALA A 268 6.54 -20.66 -7.10
C ALA A 268 5.61 -21.68 -7.77
N THR A 269 5.83 -22.99 -7.56
CA THR A 269 4.96 -24.05 -8.13
C THR A 269 3.54 -24.09 -7.55
N GLN A 270 3.32 -23.64 -6.31
CA GLN A 270 1.99 -23.62 -5.65
C GLN A 270 1.33 -22.23 -5.73
N PHE A 271 2.12 -21.16 -5.93
CA PHE A 271 1.58 -19.81 -6.05
C PHE A 271 0.75 -19.60 -7.32
N GLY A 272 1.00 -20.38 -8.39
CA GLY A 272 0.14 -20.41 -9.59
C GLY A 272 -1.33 -20.72 -9.24
N ASP A 273 -1.56 -21.85 -8.57
CA ASP A 273 -2.91 -22.27 -8.13
C ASP A 273 -3.58 -21.21 -7.23
N ARG A 274 -2.81 -20.54 -6.36
CA ARG A 274 -3.31 -19.46 -5.50
C ARG A 274 -3.76 -18.22 -6.29
N ILE A 275 -3.05 -17.85 -7.37
CA ILE A 275 -3.48 -16.76 -8.26
C ILE A 275 -4.82 -17.12 -8.89
N ASP A 276 -4.92 -18.33 -9.44
CA ASP A 276 -6.12 -18.80 -10.14
C ASP A 276 -7.34 -18.89 -9.20
N GLU A 277 -7.18 -19.33 -7.95
CA GLU A 277 -8.24 -19.27 -6.91
C GLU A 277 -8.70 -17.84 -6.58
N THR A 278 -7.79 -16.85 -6.56
CA THR A 278 -8.18 -15.44 -6.38
C THR A 278 -8.86 -14.86 -7.62
N GLU A 279 -8.50 -15.34 -8.81
CA GLU A 279 -9.11 -14.93 -10.07
C GLU A 279 -10.54 -15.47 -10.21
N GLU A 280 -10.77 -16.75 -9.90
CA GLU A 280 -12.11 -17.40 -9.91
C GLU A 280 -13.12 -16.64 -9.03
N MET A 281 -12.68 -16.12 -7.87
CA MET A 281 -13.52 -15.38 -6.93
C MET A 281 -13.82 -13.93 -7.34
N LEU A 282 -13.00 -13.32 -8.19
CA LEU A 282 -13.05 -11.88 -8.51
C LEU A 282 -13.35 -11.60 -9.99
N THR A 283 -12.60 -12.16 -10.93
CA THR A 283 -12.62 -11.77 -12.36
C THR A 283 -13.98 -11.92 -13.02
N ASP A 284 -14.60 -13.10 -12.88
CA ASP A 284 -15.92 -13.42 -13.46
C ASP A 284 -17.08 -13.00 -12.56
N ASN A 285 -16.79 -12.44 -11.37
CA ASN A 285 -17.82 -12.06 -10.42
C ASN A 285 -18.57 -10.81 -10.91
N ARG A 286 -19.85 -10.99 -11.27
CA ARG A 286 -20.76 -9.91 -11.69
C ARG A 286 -20.75 -8.67 -10.78
N ILE A 287 -20.53 -8.83 -9.47
CA ILE A 287 -20.48 -7.70 -8.52
C ILE A 287 -19.17 -6.92 -8.74
N TRP A 288 -18.04 -7.62 -8.86
CA TRP A 288 -16.74 -7.02 -9.13
C TRP A 288 -16.72 -6.26 -10.45
N ILE A 289 -17.19 -6.91 -11.53
CA ILE A 289 -17.31 -6.30 -12.86
C ILE A 289 -18.19 -5.03 -12.79
N ASN A 290 -19.36 -5.09 -12.14
CA ASN A 290 -20.25 -3.93 -12.02
C ASN A 290 -19.69 -2.79 -11.15
N ARG A 291 -18.70 -3.05 -10.29
CA ARG A 291 -18.06 -2.03 -9.42
C ARG A 291 -16.83 -1.39 -10.06
N LEU A 292 -16.21 -2.01 -11.06
CA LEU A 292 -14.96 -1.55 -11.67
C LEU A 292 -15.09 -1.15 -13.15
N LYS A 293 -15.99 -1.81 -13.90
CA LYS A 293 -16.10 -1.60 -15.34
C LYS A 293 -16.69 -0.23 -15.64
N GLY A 294 -16.00 0.57 -16.44
CA GLY A 294 -16.37 1.96 -16.73
C GLY A 294 -16.21 2.94 -15.57
N VAL A 295 -15.56 2.55 -14.47
CA VAL A 295 -15.20 3.46 -13.36
C VAL A 295 -13.81 4.05 -13.58
N GLY A 296 -13.67 5.36 -13.36
CA GLY A 296 -12.40 6.08 -13.37
C GLY A 296 -11.67 6.03 -14.71
N VAL A 297 -12.40 6.04 -15.83
CA VAL A 297 -11.84 5.90 -17.19
C VAL A 297 -10.82 6.99 -17.48
N VAL A 298 -9.64 6.61 -18.01
CA VAL A 298 -8.58 7.54 -18.41
C VAL A 298 -8.19 7.28 -19.85
N SER A 299 -8.18 8.31 -20.70
CA SER A 299 -7.66 8.17 -22.07
C SER A 299 -6.14 8.17 -22.10
N ALA A 300 -5.54 7.54 -23.10
CA ALA A 300 -4.08 7.51 -23.30
C ALA A 300 -3.44 8.91 -23.32
N ALA A 301 -4.13 9.92 -23.89
CA ALA A 301 -3.63 11.29 -23.95
C ALA A 301 -3.67 11.98 -22.57
N GLU A 302 -4.73 11.79 -21.80
CA GLU A 302 -4.85 12.32 -20.44
C GLU A 302 -3.85 11.66 -19.50
N ALA A 303 -3.65 10.33 -19.59
CA ALA A 303 -2.66 9.60 -18.81
C ALA A 303 -1.25 10.19 -19.00
N LEU A 304 -0.86 10.48 -20.25
CA LEU A 304 0.43 11.11 -20.56
C LEU A 304 0.50 12.55 -20.04
N ASN A 305 -0.54 13.36 -20.23
CA ASN A 305 -0.58 14.75 -19.74
C ASN A 305 -0.51 14.84 -18.21
N LEU A 306 -1.16 13.92 -17.49
CA LEU A 306 -1.13 13.79 -16.03
C LEU A 306 0.15 13.08 -15.52
N SER A 307 1.08 12.72 -16.40
CA SER A 307 2.31 12.00 -16.07
C SER A 307 2.08 10.67 -15.33
N PHE A 308 0.96 9.99 -15.63
CA PHE A 308 0.66 8.65 -15.15
C PHE A 308 1.61 7.64 -15.78
N THR A 309 1.97 6.62 -15.00
CA THR A 309 2.97 5.61 -15.36
C THR A 309 2.58 4.24 -14.78
N GLY A 310 3.27 3.19 -15.21
CA GLY A 310 3.00 1.82 -14.77
C GLY A 310 1.64 1.32 -15.22
N VAL A 311 0.97 0.59 -14.31
CA VAL A 311 -0.35 0.00 -14.54
C VAL A 311 -1.41 1.04 -14.95
N MET A 312 -1.33 2.29 -14.44
CA MET A 312 -2.23 3.38 -14.84
C MET A 312 -2.10 3.76 -16.32
N LEU A 313 -0.88 3.72 -16.85
CA LEU A 313 -0.59 4.03 -18.26
C LEU A 313 -0.88 2.82 -19.16
N ARG A 314 -0.49 1.62 -18.73
CA ARG A 314 -0.76 0.36 -19.44
C ARG A 314 -2.25 0.04 -19.54
N GLY A 315 -3.03 0.29 -18.49
CA GLY A 315 -4.49 0.11 -18.51
C GLY A 315 -5.19 0.99 -19.55
N SER A 316 -4.62 2.16 -19.87
CA SER A 316 -5.13 3.12 -20.86
C SER A 316 -4.70 2.82 -22.31
N GLY A 317 -4.11 1.64 -22.57
CA GLY A 317 -3.73 1.20 -23.91
C GLY A 317 -2.33 1.62 -24.39
N VAL A 318 -1.49 2.20 -23.53
CA VAL A 318 -0.12 2.59 -23.90
C VAL A 318 0.87 1.49 -23.51
N PRO A 319 1.53 0.80 -24.47
CA PRO A 319 2.45 -0.31 -24.18
C PRO A 319 3.83 0.20 -23.72
N PHE A 320 3.89 0.72 -22.49
CA PHE A 320 5.12 1.25 -21.89
C PHE A 320 5.47 0.55 -20.56
N ASP A 321 6.71 0.08 -20.48
CA ASP A 321 7.37 -0.50 -19.30
C ASP A 321 8.87 -0.22 -19.42
N ILE A 322 9.49 0.26 -18.33
CA ILE A 322 10.90 0.61 -18.31
C ILE A 322 11.79 -0.64 -18.45
N ARG A 323 11.36 -1.80 -17.93
CA ARG A 323 12.13 -3.06 -17.99
C ARG A 323 12.35 -3.59 -19.41
N LYS A 324 11.55 -3.15 -20.40
CA LYS A 324 11.75 -3.47 -21.83
C LYS A 324 12.30 -2.29 -22.63
N SER A 325 11.91 -1.06 -22.30
CA SER A 325 12.30 0.13 -23.08
C SER A 325 13.66 0.71 -22.68
N GLN A 326 14.00 0.65 -21.39
CA GLN A 326 15.28 1.06 -20.81
C GLN A 326 15.72 0.01 -19.77
N PRO A 327 16.10 -1.19 -20.24
CA PRO A 327 16.38 -2.34 -19.37
C PRO A 327 17.53 -2.06 -18.40
N TYR A 328 17.42 -2.65 -17.21
CA TYR A 328 18.40 -2.53 -16.12
C TYR A 328 18.68 -3.89 -15.47
N ASP A 329 19.76 -3.98 -14.71
CA ASP A 329 20.30 -5.21 -14.10
C ASP A 329 20.35 -6.40 -15.09
N ALA A 330 19.42 -7.35 -14.99
CA ALA A 330 19.37 -8.55 -15.83
C ALA A 330 18.05 -8.71 -16.62
N TYR A 331 17.21 -7.67 -16.72
CA TYR A 331 15.91 -7.76 -17.43
C TYR A 331 16.06 -8.09 -18.92
N ASP A 332 17.19 -7.74 -19.56
CA ASP A 332 17.53 -8.16 -20.94
C ASP A 332 17.70 -9.67 -21.13
N LYS A 333 18.02 -10.40 -20.05
CA LYS A 333 18.34 -11.83 -20.10
C LYS A 333 17.12 -12.72 -19.80
N VAL A 334 15.94 -12.13 -19.58
CA VAL A 334 14.70 -12.83 -19.18
C VAL A 334 13.52 -12.50 -20.10
N ASP A 335 12.78 -13.56 -20.46
CA ASP A 335 11.72 -13.52 -21.45
C ASP A 335 10.36 -13.41 -20.74
N PHE A 336 9.74 -12.23 -20.82
CA PHE A 336 8.42 -11.92 -20.27
C PHE A 336 7.66 -10.99 -21.22
N ASP A 337 6.34 -11.01 -21.12
CA ASP A 337 5.42 -10.17 -21.89
C ASP A 337 4.81 -9.08 -20.99
N ILE A 338 4.28 -8.00 -21.59
CA ILE A 338 3.68 -6.87 -20.86
C ILE A 338 2.16 -6.88 -21.08
N PRO A 339 1.32 -6.89 -20.02
CA PRO A 339 -0.11 -6.73 -20.16
C PRO A 339 -0.49 -5.28 -20.45
N VAL A 340 -1.47 -5.07 -21.33
CA VAL A 340 -1.93 -3.74 -21.76
C VAL A 340 -3.45 -3.77 -21.84
N GLY A 341 -4.11 -2.83 -21.18
CA GLY A 341 -5.57 -2.65 -21.21
C GLY A 341 -6.05 -1.98 -22.50
N VAL A 342 -7.35 -1.79 -22.64
CA VAL A 342 -7.96 -1.21 -23.86
C VAL A 342 -8.86 -0.02 -23.53
N ASN A 343 -9.58 -0.09 -22.42
CA ASN A 343 -10.64 0.85 -22.06
C ASN A 343 -10.16 1.94 -21.08
N GLY A 344 -9.04 1.74 -20.38
CA GLY A 344 -8.56 2.68 -19.36
C GLY A 344 -9.35 2.67 -18.04
N ASP A 345 -10.24 1.71 -17.81
CA ASP A 345 -11.06 1.64 -16.60
C ASP A 345 -10.35 0.93 -15.43
N CYS A 346 -11.04 0.84 -14.29
CA CYS A 346 -10.51 0.17 -13.10
C CYS A 346 -10.37 -1.36 -13.28
N TYR A 347 -11.15 -1.98 -14.16
CA TYR A 347 -11.16 -3.43 -14.38
C TYR A 347 -9.96 -3.88 -15.23
N ASP A 348 -9.66 -3.17 -16.32
CA ASP A 348 -8.46 -3.42 -17.12
C ASP A 348 -7.17 -3.26 -16.28
N ARG A 349 -7.15 -2.30 -15.35
CA ARG A 349 -6.05 -2.10 -14.37
C ARG A 349 -5.96 -3.20 -13.30
N TYR A 350 -7.05 -3.89 -13.02
CA TYR A 350 -7.04 -5.09 -12.18
C TYR A 350 -6.46 -6.28 -12.96
N LEU A 351 -6.94 -6.52 -14.19
CA LEU A 351 -6.41 -7.58 -15.07
C LEU A 351 -4.91 -7.43 -15.35
N CYS A 352 -4.43 -6.20 -15.60
CA CYS A 352 -3.00 -5.94 -15.79
C CYS A 352 -2.15 -6.40 -14.57
N ARG A 353 -2.65 -6.22 -13.34
CA ARG A 353 -1.95 -6.72 -12.12
C ARG A 353 -2.01 -8.24 -12.02
N MET A 354 -3.14 -8.85 -12.39
CA MET A 354 -3.29 -10.32 -12.40
C MET A 354 -2.34 -10.98 -13.40
N GLU A 355 -2.17 -10.39 -14.59
CA GLU A 355 -1.16 -10.85 -15.56
C GLU A 355 0.27 -10.52 -15.11
N GLU A 356 0.52 -9.37 -14.47
CA GLU A 356 1.84 -9.04 -13.91
C GLU A 356 2.29 -10.06 -12.84
N PHE A 357 1.40 -10.67 -12.04
CA PHE A 357 1.76 -11.81 -11.18
C PHE A 357 2.31 -13.00 -11.99
N ARG A 358 1.62 -13.39 -13.06
CA ARG A 358 1.99 -14.56 -13.90
C ARG A 358 3.31 -14.31 -14.62
N GLN A 359 3.54 -13.10 -15.11
CA GLN A 359 4.82 -12.70 -15.71
C GLN A 359 5.95 -12.62 -14.66
N SER A 360 5.67 -12.14 -13.45
CA SER A 360 6.64 -12.14 -12.33
C SER A 360 7.08 -13.57 -11.99
N LEU A 361 6.14 -14.52 -11.87
CA LEU A 361 6.44 -15.95 -11.68
C LEU A 361 7.31 -16.52 -12.81
N ARG A 362 6.99 -16.19 -14.07
CA ARG A 362 7.78 -16.61 -15.23
C ARG A 362 9.21 -16.07 -15.20
N ILE A 363 9.43 -14.84 -14.74
CA ILE A 363 10.76 -14.27 -14.53
C ILE A 363 11.48 -14.98 -13.39
N ILE A 364 10.80 -15.26 -12.26
CA ILE A 364 11.38 -15.99 -11.12
C ILE A 364 11.88 -17.37 -11.57
N HIS A 365 11.07 -18.18 -12.25
CA HIS A 365 11.49 -19.49 -12.77
C HIS A 365 12.71 -19.39 -13.70
N GLN A 366 12.80 -18.36 -14.54
CA GLN A 366 13.96 -18.15 -15.39
C GLN A 366 15.20 -17.71 -14.61
N CYS A 367 15.05 -16.84 -13.61
CA CYS A 367 16.15 -16.40 -12.77
C CYS A 367 16.73 -17.56 -11.95
N LEU A 368 15.89 -18.46 -11.43
CA LEU A 368 16.33 -19.67 -10.74
C LEU A 368 17.16 -20.58 -11.68
N ASN A 369 16.66 -20.82 -12.89
CA ASN A 369 17.35 -21.68 -13.88
C ASN A 369 18.62 -21.06 -14.49
N LYS A 370 18.70 -19.73 -14.60
CA LYS A 370 19.81 -18.99 -15.23
C LYS A 370 20.82 -18.43 -14.20
N MET A 371 20.67 -18.71 -12.90
CA MET A 371 21.47 -18.10 -11.82
C MET A 371 22.98 -18.42 -11.93
N PRO A 372 23.85 -17.43 -12.17
CA PRO A 372 25.29 -17.67 -12.29
C PRO A 372 25.99 -17.78 -10.92
N ALA A 373 27.08 -18.54 -10.88
CA ALA A 373 28.06 -18.45 -9.79
C ALA A 373 28.94 -17.20 -9.95
N GLY A 374 29.41 -16.63 -8.85
CA GLY A 374 30.29 -15.45 -8.87
C GLY A 374 30.17 -14.59 -7.60
N PRO A 375 30.87 -13.45 -7.53
CA PRO A 375 30.73 -12.50 -6.43
C PRO A 375 29.36 -11.77 -6.49
N VAL A 376 28.83 -11.41 -5.32
CA VAL A 376 27.59 -10.61 -5.15
C VAL A 376 27.85 -9.10 -5.02
N ARG A 377 29.12 -8.68 -5.06
CA ARG A 377 29.57 -7.32 -4.75
C ARG A 377 30.69 -6.92 -5.69
N VAL A 378 30.75 -5.65 -6.05
CA VAL A 378 31.89 -5.09 -6.78
C VAL A 378 33.18 -5.31 -5.97
N GLU A 379 34.23 -5.81 -6.60
CA GLU A 379 35.48 -6.21 -5.95
C GLU A 379 36.35 -5.02 -5.48
N ASP A 380 35.99 -3.78 -5.86
CA ASP A 380 36.64 -2.56 -5.34
C ASP A 380 36.22 -2.28 -3.89
N TYR A 381 37.17 -2.55 -2.97
CA TYR A 381 37.01 -2.31 -1.54
C TYR A 381 36.96 -0.83 -1.13
N LYS A 382 37.11 0.12 -2.08
CA LYS A 382 36.85 1.55 -1.84
C LYS A 382 35.37 1.89 -1.82
N ILE A 383 34.51 1.01 -2.36
CA ILE A 383 33.06 1.22 -2.49
C ILE A 383 32.32 0.14 -1.71
N SER A 384 32.64 -1.14 -1.96
CA SER A 384 32.03 -2.26 -1.25
C SER A 384 32.88 -2.67 -0.03
N PRO A 385 32.31 -2.92 1.16
CA PRO A 385 33.12 -3.31 2.31
C PRO A 385 33.62 -4.76 2.16
N PRO A 386 34.91 -5.02 2.44
CA PRO A 386 35.55 -6.33 2.23
C PRO A 386 34.96 -7.45 3.10
N PRO A 387 35.15 -8.72 2.72
CA PRO A 387 34.68 -9.86 3.51
C PRO A 387 35.35 -9.90 4.89
N ARG A 388 34.62 -10.37 5.91
CA ARG A 388 35.05 -10.32 7.32
C ARG A 388 36.28 -11.19 7.64
N THR A 389 36.62 -12.14 6.78
CA THR A 389 37.87 -12.91 6.82
C THR A 389 39.04 -12.02 6.42
N ALA A 390 39.04 -11.52 5.18
CA ALA A 390 40.09 -10.63 4.66
C ALA A 390 40.27 -9.36 5.54
N MET A 391 39.20 -8.79 6.07
CA MET A 391 39.23 -7.64 7.00
C MET A 391 40.01 -7.93 8.30
N LYS A 392 40.12 -9.18 8.75
CA LYS A 392 40.87 -9.56 9.96
C LYS A 392 42.32 -9.94 9.69
N GLU A 393 42.64 -10.31 8.46
CA GLU A 393 43.97 -10.81 8.05
C GLU A 393 44.77 -9.73 7.32
N ASN A 394 44.14 -8.98 6.43
CA ASN A 394 44.79 -7.97 5.58
C ASN A 394 44.59 -6.55 6.13
N MET A 395 45.70 -5.84 6.35
CA MET A 395 45.69 -4.46 6.85
C MET A 395 44.93 -3.49 5.92
N GLU A 396 45.08 -3.63 4.61
CA GLU A 396 44.39 -2.79 3.62
C GLU A 396 42.86 -2.94 3.71
N ALA A 397 42.38 -4.19 3.82
CA ALA A 397 40.95 -4.48 3.99
C ALA A 397 40.40 -3.89 5.30
N LEU A 398 41.19 -3.89 6.38
CA LEU A 398 40.82 -3.23 7.64
C LEU A 398 40.74 -1.70 7.49
N ILE A 399 41.69 -1.07 6.80
CA ILE A 399 41.69 0.37 6.50
C ILE A 399 40.44 0.75 5.67
N HIS A 400 40.17 0.01 4.60
CA HIS A 400 38.99 0.23 3.75
C HIS A 400 37.68 0.07 4.53
N HIS A 401 37.55 -0.99 5.34
CA HIS A 401 36.39 -1.18 6.21
C HIS A 401 36.21 -0.01 7.19
N PHE A 402 37.28 0.43 7.85
CA PHE A 402 37.23 1.55 8.81
C PHE A 402 36.79 2.85 8.14
N LEU A 403 37.35 3.20 6.98
CA LEU A 403 37.00 4.42 6.25
C LEU A 403 35.56 4.38 5.72
N LEU A 404 35.12 3.26 5.12
CA LEU A 404 33.76 3.11 4.58
C LEU A 404 32.66 3.29 5.63
N TYR A 405 32.87 2.83 6.86
CA TYR A 405 31.86 2.93 7.92
C TYR A 405 31.96 4.21 8.79
N THR A 406 33.10 4.92 8.78
CA THR A 406 33.26 6.18 9.53
C THR A 406 33.01 7.41 8.67
N LYS A 407 33.52 7.43 7.44
CA LYS A 407 33.39 8.51 6.46
C LYS A 407 32.35 8.19 5.39
N GLY A 408 32.50 7.03 4.75
CA GLY A 408 31.78 6.67 3.53
C GLY A 408 32.71 6.65 2.31
N TYR A 409 32.14 6.36 1.14
CA TYR A 409 32.81 6.58 -0.14
C TYR A 409 32.40 7.93 -0.72
N ALA A 410 33.34 8.64 -1.33
CA ALA A 410 33.06 9.86 -2.09
C ALA A 410 32.49 9.48 -3.47
N VAL A 411 31.43 10.16 -3.88
CA VAL A 411 30.82 9.99 -5.21
C VAL A 411 31.28 11.14 -6.10
N PRO A 412 31.69 10.91 -7.37
CA PRO A 412 32.09 11.99 -8.29
C PRO A 412 31.05 13.13 -8.36
N PRO A 413 31.49 14.39 -8.52
CA PRO A 413 30.57 15.52 -8.68
C PRO A 413 29.79 15.38 -9.98
N GLY A 414 28.47 15.57 -9.91
CA GLY A 414 27.56 15.39 -11.05
C GLY A 414 26.13 15.10 -10.60
N ASP A 415 25.22 15.14 -11.56
CA ASP A 415 23.80 14.87 -11.39
C ASP A 415 23.35 13.65 -12.19
N THR A 416 22.36 12.92 -11.67
CA THR A 416 21.72 11.82 -12.38
C THR A 416 20.24 11.78 -12.07
N TYR A 417 19.46 11.47 -13.10
CA TYR A 417 18.13 10.89 -12.94
C TYR A 417 18.23 9.42 -13.36
N SER A 418 17.91 8.52 -12.43
CA SER A 418 17.75 7.09 -12.69
C SER A 418 16.36 6.65 -12.31
N VAL A 419 15.87 5.65 -13.03
CA VAL A 419 14.45 5.28 -13.03
C VAL A 419 14.34 3.77 -13.10
N ILE A 420 13.33 3.22 -12.42
CA ILE A 420 12.95 1.82 -12.50
C ILE A 420 11.43 1.68 -12.69
N GLU A 421 11.01 0.50 -13.15
CA GLU A 421 9.60 0.09 -13.08
C GLU A 421 9.32 -0.51 -11.69
N ALA A 422 8.98 0.35 -10.72
CA ALA A 422 8.39 -0.12 -9.47
C ALA A 422 7.02 -0.76 -9.74
N PRO A 423 6.45 -1.58 -8.84
CA PRO A 423 5.14 -2.21 -9.08
C PRO A 423 3.98 -1.21 -9.19
N LYS A 424 4.16 -0.01 -8.61
CA LYS A 424 3.24 1.13 -8.74
C LYS A 424 3.40 1.89 -10.06
N GLY A 425 4.58 1.82 -10.68
CA GLY A 425 4.91 2.50 -11.93
C GLY A 425 6.31 3.10 -11.92
N GLU A 426 6.49 4.23 -12.60
CA GLU A 426 7.79 4.88 -12.72
C GLU A 426 8.25 5.47 -11.38
N MET A 427 9.20 4.81 -10.73
CA MET A 427 9.92 5.37 -9.59
C MET A 427 11.26 5.89 -10.05
N GLY A 428 11.47 7.20 -9.89
CA GLY A 428 12.73 7.87 -10.23
C GLY A 428 13.41 8.45 -9.00
N VAL A 429 14.74 8.50 -9.02
CA VAL A 429 15.53 9.26 -8.05
C VAL A 429 16.48 10.19 -8.81
N TYR A 430 16.37 11.48 -8.49
CA TYR A 430 17.29 12.51 -8.91
C TYR A 430 18.31 12.76 -7.80
N VAL A 431 19.59 12.49 -8.07
CA VAL A 431 20.69 12.65 -7.10
C VAL A 431 21.68 13.67 -7.67
N VAL A 432 22.04 14.65 -6.84
CA VAL A 432 23.14 15.59 -7.11
C VAL A 432 24.25 15.32 -6.12
N SER A 433 25.46 15.09 -6.63
CA SER A 433 26.70 14.97 -5.86
C SER A 433 27.58 16.20 -6.07
N ASP A 434 28.16 16.71 -4.98
CA ASP A 434 29.15 17.79 -4.97
C ASP A 434 30.61 17.28 -4.97
N GLY A 435 30.80 15.96 -5.09
CA GLY A 435 32.10 15.31 -4.94
C GLY A 435 32.38 14.78 -3.53
N SER A 436 31.45 14.94 -2.58
CA SER A 436 31.61 14.49 -1.19
C SER A 436 31.05 13.09 -0.92
N GLU A 437 31.14 12.67 0.35
CA GLU A 437 30.63 11.39 0.87
C GLU A 437 29.11 11.40 1.14
N ARG A 438 28.45 12.54 0.91
CA ARG A 438 27.02 12.78 1.16
C ARG A 438 26.37 13.30 -0.13
N PRO A 439 25.09 12.98 -0.40
CA PRO A 439 24.39 13.59 -1.52
C PRO A 439 24.10 15.05 -1.20
N TYR A 440 24.45 15.96 -2.12
CA TYR A 440 24.16 17.38 -1.98
C TYR A 440 22.65 17.65 -2.03
N ARG A 441 21.95 16.93 -2.93
CA ARG A 441 20.49 16.93 -3.03
C ARG A 441 20.02 15.54 -3.47
N VAL A 442 18.94 15.08 -2.85
CA VAL A 442 18.15 13.93 -3.31
C VAL A 442 16.73 14.42 -3.53
N HIS A 443 16.17 14.14 -4.70
CA HIS A 443 14.75 14.29 -4.95
C HIS A 443 14.17 12.98 -5.50
N ILE A 444 13.04 12.54 -4.95
CA ILE A 444 12.37 11.32 -5.40
C ILE A 444 11.19 11.71 -6.30
N ARG A 445 10.98 10.97 -7.39
CA ARG A 445 9.70 10.94 -8.12
C ARG A 445 8.98 9.64 -7.74
N ALA A 446 7.90 9.78 -6.99
CA ALA A 446 7.00 8.68 -6.65
C ALA A 446 5.83 8.62 -7.63
N PRO A 447 5.44 7.44 -8.14
CA PRO A 447 4.31 7.29 -9.05
C PRO A 447 2.99 7.71 -8.39
N GLY A 448 2.73 7.30 -7.14
CA GLY A 448 1.48 7.61 -6.44
C GLY A 448 1.23 9.11 -6.20
N PHE A 449 2.28 9.94 -6.17
CA PHE A 449 2.12 11.40 -6.10
C PHE A 449 1.51 11.97 -7.39
N ALA A 450 1.96 11.49 -8.56
CA ALA A 450 1.38 11.88 -9.85
C ALA A 450 -0.04 11.31 -10.02
N HIS A 451 -0.26 10.06 -9.62
CA HIS A 451 -1.60 9.43 -9.65
C HIS A 451 -2.61 10.20 -8.80
N LEU A 452 -2.25 10.56 -7.56
CA LEU A 452 -3.12 11.32 -6.66
C LEU A 452 -3.34 12.77 -7.12
N ALA A 453 -2.35 13.41 -7.77
CA ALA A 453 -2.54 14.73 -8.38
C ALA A 453 -3.61 14.70 -9.50
N GLY A 454 -3.73 13.58 -10.23
CA GLY A 454 -4.79 13.37 -11.21
C GLY A 454 -6.14 12.92 -10.63
N PHE A 455 -6.28 12.75 -9.31
CA PHE A 455 -7.48 12.17 -8.70
C PHE A 455 -8.76 13.00 -8.94
N ASP A 456 -8.68 14.34 -8.91
CA ASP A 456 -9.82 15.21 -9.23
C ASP A 456 -10.34 14.96 -10.65
N HIS A 457 -9.43 14.82 -11.63
CA HIS A 457 -9.78 14.53 -13.01
C HIS A 457 -10.46 13.16 -13.17
N VAL A 458 -9.97 12.14 -12.45
CA VAL A 458 -10.44 10.75 -12.58
C VAL A 458 -11.71 10.47 -11.78
N SER A 459 -11.98 11.20 -10.69
CA SER A 459 -13.16 10.99 -9.83
C SER A 459 -14.37 11.86 -10.18
N LYS A 460 -14.20 12.88 -11.02
CA LYS A 460 -15.27 13.80 -11.40
C LYS A 460 -16.39 13.11 -12.19
N GLY A 461 -17.64 13.37 -11.80
CA GLY A 461 -18.83 12.74 -12.38
C GLY A 461 -19.10 11.31 -11.90
N HIS A 462 -18.23 10.73 -11.06
CA HIS A 462 -18.48 9.44 -10.42
C HIS A 462 -19.17 9.59 -9.06
N LEU A 463 -19.73 8.48 -8.56
CA LEU A 463 -20.38 8.42 -7.26
C LEU A 463 -19.35 8.33 -6.12
N LEU A 464 -19.75 8.73 -4.91
CA LEU A 464 -18.91 8.63 -3.71
C LEU A 464 -18.35 7.20 -3.47
N ALA A 465 -19.11 6.16 -3.78
CA ALA A 465 -18.65 4.77 -3.65
C ALA A 465 -17.57 4.39 -4.68
N ASP A 466 -17.57 5.03 -5.85
CA ASP A 466 -16.66 4.73 -6.95
C ASP A 466 -15.29 5.38 -6.74
N ALA A 467 -15.25 6.54 -6.08
CA ALA A 467 -14.01 7.18 -5.63
C ALA A 467 -13.13 6.23 -4.79
N VAL A 468 -13.73 5.37 -3.96
CA VAL A 468 -13.02 4.34 -3.19
C VAL A 468 -12.34 3.31 -4.11
N ALA A 469 -13.03 2.85 -5.16
CA ALA A 469 -12.43 1.96 -6.15
C ALA A 469 -11.31 2.66 -6.94
N VAL A 470 -11.48 3.94 -7.29
CA VAL A 470 -10.41 4.73 -7.94
C VAL A 470 -9.17 4.81 -7.05
N ILE A 471 -9.31 5.15 -5.76
CA ILE A 471 -8.21 5.15 -4.76
C ILE A 471 -7.49 3.80 -4.77
N GLY A 472 -8.24 2.70 -4.66
CA GLY A 472 -7.67 1.35 -4.68
C GLY A 472 -6.92 1.02 -5.98
N THR A 473 -7.40 1.46 -7.15
CA THR A 473 -6.70 1.20 -8.43
C THR A 473 -5.44 2.03 -8.64
N MET A 474 -5.33 3.18 -7.98
CA MET A 474 -4.11 4.00 -7.99
C MET A 474 -3.03 3.44 -7.05
N ASP A 475 -3.37 2.48 -6.19
CA ASP A 475 -2.43 1.77 -5.31
C ASP A 475 -1.59 2.71 -4.43
N LEU A 476 -2.26 3.69 -3.82
CA LEU A 476 -1.62 4.79 -3.10
C LEU A 476 -1.02 4.32 -1.76
N VAL A 477 0.29 4.53 -1.60
CA VAL A 477 0.99 4.35 -0.33
C VAL A 477 1.51 5.71 0.15
N PHE A 478 0.92 6.25 1.22
CA PHE A 478 1.20 7.63 1.64
C PHE A 478 2.64 7.90 2.08
N GLY A 479 3.42 6.85 2.37
CA GLY A 479 4.86 6.98 2.64
C GLY A 479 5.69 7.41 1.43
N GLU A 480 5.23 7.13 0.20
CA GLU A 480 5.83 7.64 -1.04
C GLU A 480 5.15 8.90 -1.58
N VAL A 481 3.93 9.22 -1.16
CA VAL A 481 3.30 10.51 -1.48
C VAL A 481 3.96 11.60 -0.64
N ASP A 482 3.98 11.41 0.68
CA ASP A 482 4.45 12.37 1.68
C ASP A 482 5.91 12.09 2.09
N ARG A 483 6.85 12.84 1.51
CA ARG A 483 8.29 12.54 1.62
C ARG A 483 9.07 13.64 2.31
#